data_AF-A0A2M8KYH6-F1
#
_entry.id   AF-A0A2M8KYH6-F1
#
_cell.length_a   1.000
_cell.length_b   1.000
_cell.length_c   1.000
_cell.angle_alpha   90.00
_cell.angle_beta   90.00
_cell.angle_gamma   90.00
#
_symmetry.space_group_name_H-M   'P 1'
#
loop_
_entity.id
_entity.type
_entity.pdbx_description
1 polymer ?
#
loop_
_entity_poly.entity_id
_entity_poly.type
_entity_poly.pdbx_seq_one_letter_code
_entity_poly.pdbx_strand_id
1 'polypeptide(L)'
;DAYKKSEPNDVVNEMHSIFGTEIADLPTPLESYYKQYFTNRAAVVAFSASYKGEFTDRIARITNYDQQLSAMKQDIDSQEASLKNLLSQIESDQVRLDRLKSSGDFAAYNGAVPGFNAEITSYNSGVTRLKSDIDTFNALVETRNGLAAELRNLDSVIDTRLTPQAIQ
;
A
#
# COMPACT_ATOMS: atom_id res chain seq x y z
N ASP A 1 -16.06 -0.04 15.73
CA ASP A 1 -16.09 -1.07 16.79
C ASP A 1 -14.80 -1.27 17.60
N ALA A 2 -13.66 -0.65 17.25
CA ALA A 2 -12.45 -0.71 18.09
C ALA A 2 -12.63 -0.03 19.47
N TYR A 3 -13.40 1.07 19.52
CA TYR A 3 -13.61 1.88 20.73
C TYR A 3 -14.41 1.15 21.84
N LYS A 4 -15.41 0.33 21.47
CA LYS A 4 -16.19 -0.48 22.42
C LYS A 4 -15.37 -1.59 23.11
N LYS A 5 -14.19 -1.92 22.57
CA LYS A 5 -13.32 -2.98 23.09
C LYS A 5 -12.26 -2.48 24.06
N SER A 6 -11.92 -1.19 24.07
CA SER A 6 -10.86 -0.64 24.94
C SER A 6 -11.38 -0.18 26.30
N GLU A 7 -12.58 0.42 26.40
CA GLU A 7 -13.03 1.13 27.61
C GLU A 7 -14.55 0.95 27.90
N PRO A 8 -15.02 -0.24 28.34
CA PRO A 8 -16.45 -0.54 28.48
C PRO A 8 -17.19 0.26 29.57
N ASN A 9 -16.50 0.82 30.56
CA ASN A 9 -17.10 1.63 31.63
C ASN A 9 -17.31 3.11 31.25
N ASP A 10 -16.64 3.60 30.19
CA ASP A 10 -16.76 4.99 29.73
C ASP A 10 -17.89 5.17 28.72
N VAL A 11 -18.38 4.08 28.11
CA VAL A 11 -19.50 4.08 27.16
C VAL A 11 -20.75 4.75 27.75
N VAL A 12 -21.05 4.53 29.04
CA VAL A 12 -22.21 5.14 29.72
C VAL A 12 -22.03 6.65 29.90
N ASN A 13 -20.80 7.09 30.20
CA ASN A 13 -20.47 8.51 30.37
C ASN A 13 -20.41 9.24 29.02
N GLU A 14 -20.06 8.55 27.94
CA GLU A 14 -20.00 9.11 26.59
C GLU A 14 -21.34 9.06 25.83
N MET A 15 -22.34 8.31 26.30
CA MET A 15 -23.63 8.18 25.60
C MET A 15 -24.28 9.53 25.29
N HIS A 16 -24.18 10.49 26.20
CA HIS A 16 -24.73 11.83 25.96
C HIS A 16 -24.06 12.53 24.77
N SER A 17 -22.73 12.44 24.67
CA SER A 17 -21.98 12.97 23.54
C SER A 17 -22.29 12.19 22.26
N ILE A 18 -22.25 10.86 22.31
CA ILE A 18 -22.46 9.98 21.14
C ILE A 18 -23.85 10.14 20.54
N PHE A 19 -24.90 10.21 21.36
CA PHE A 19 -26.26 10.46 20.87
C PHE A 19 -26.37 11.86 20.26
N GLY A 20 -25.74 12.86 20.87
CA GLY A 20 -25.71 14.21 20.36
C GLY A 20 -25.01 14.35 19.01
N THR A 21 -23.91 13.62 18.78
CA THR A 21 -22.98 13.92 17.67
C THR A 21 -22.80 12.81 16.65
N GLU A 22 -23.24 11.57 16.88
CA GLU A 22 -22.91 10.43 16.00
C GLU A 22 -24.09 9.56 15.58
N ILE A 23 -25.17 9.53 16.35
CA ILE A 23 -26.36 8.72 16.01
C ILE A 23 -27.30 9.52 15.12
N ALA A 24 -27.48 9.08 13.87
CA ALA A 24 -28.35 9.76 12.90
C ALA A 24 -29.80 9.79 13.37
N ASP A 25 -30.33 8.63 13.74
CA ASP A 25 -31.74 8.49 14.09
C ASP A 25 -31.92 8.36 15.60
N LEU A 26 -32.56 9.38 16.20
CA LEU A 26 -32.95 9.38 17.60
C LEU A 26 -34.47 9.38 17.76
N PRO A 27 -35.00 8.74 18.82
CA PRO A 27 -36.39 8.95 19.24
C PRO A 27 -36.71 10.43 19.44
N THR A 28 -37.93 10.86 19.07
CA THR A 28 -38.40 12.25 19.16
C THR A 28 -38.11 12.95 20.49
N PRO A 29 -38.26 12.30 21.67
CA PRO A 29 -37.93 12.93 22.95
C PRO A 29 -36.44 13.31 23.07
N LEU A 30 -35.54 12.46 22.57
CA LEU A 30 -34.09 12.72 22.60
C LEU A 30 -33.72 13.81 21.58
N GLU A 31 -34.28 13.77 20.37
CA GLU A 31 -34.05 14.83 19.38
C GLU A 31 -34.53 16.20 19.91
N SER A 32 -35.65 16.22 20.63
CA SER A 32 -36.16 17.44 21.27
C SER A 32 -35.25 17.94 22.39
N TYR A 33 -34.72 17.02 23.20
CA TYR A 33 -33.76 17.35 24.26
C TYR A 33 -32.48 18.00 23.70
N TYR A 34 -31.92 17.46 22.61
CA TYR A 34 -30.67 17.96 22.00
C TYR A 34 -30.80 19.30 21.26
N LYS A 35 -32.02 19.78 20.94
CA LYS A 35 -32.24 21.12 20.38
C LYS A 35 -31.76 22.26 21.29
N GLN A 36 -31.59 21.99 22.59
CA GLN A 36 -31.03 22.95 23.54
C GLN A 36 -29.54 23.22 23.30
N TYR A 37 -28.83 22.29 22.64
CA TYR A 37 -27.39 22.34 22.43
C TYR A 37 -27.01 22.52 20.95
N PHE A 38 -27.80 21.99 20.02
CA PHE A 38 -27.50 22.00 18.59
C PHE A 38 -28.58 22.72 17.78
N THR A 39 -28.17 23.72 16.98
CA THR A 39 -29.06 24.35 15.99
C THR A 39 -29.43 23.40 14.85
N ASN A 40 -28.48 22.57 14.41
CA ASN A 40 -28.68 21.54 13.41
C ASN A 40 -27.85 20.29 13.75
N ARG A 41 -28.44 19.39 14.55
CA ARG A 41 -27.77 18.15 14.99
C ARG A 41 -27.45 17.23 13.81
N ALA A 42 -28.32 17.15 12.81
CA ALA A 42 -28.11 16.33 11.62
C ALA A 42 -26.83 16.73 10.86
N ALA A 43 -26.49 18.02 10.79
CA ALA A 43 -25.22 18.47 10.20
C ALA A 43 -24.00 18.01 11.00
N VAL A 44 -24.08 18.00 12.35
CA VAL A 44 -23.01 17.52 13.22
C VAL A 44 -22.80 16.02 13.03
N VAL A 45 -23.88 15.24 12.99
CA VAL A 45 -23.82 13.79 12.70
C VAL A 45 -23.25 13.52 11.31
N ALA A 46 -23.68 14.28 10.30
CA ALA A 46 -23.15 14.14 8.95
C ALA A 46 -21.63 14.37 8.91
N PHE A 47 -21.13 15.37 9.66
CA PHE A 47 -19.70 15.62 9.78
C PHE A 47 -18.97 14.45 10.45
N SER A 48 -19.49 13.91 11.56
CA SER A 48 -18.94 12.72 12.24
C SER A 48 -18.91 11.50 11.31
N ALA A 49 -19.97 11.28 10.53
CA ALA A 49 -20.05 10.18 9.57
C ALA A 49 -19.04 10.32 8.43
N SER A 50 -18.95 11.50 7.80
CA SER A 50 -17.97 11.79 6.74
C SER A 50 -16.55 11.58 7.23
N TYR A 51 -16.24 12.05 8.44
CA TYR A 51 -14.95 11.88 9.07
C TYR A 51 -14.59 10.39 9.28
N LYS A 52 -15.50 9.58 9.83
CA LYS A 52 -15.28 8.12 9.98
C LYS A 52 -15.10 7.43 8.62
N GLY A 53 -15.80 7.91 7.59
CA GLY A 53 -15.64 7.46 6.21
C GLY A 53 -14.21 7.64 5.72
N GLU A 54 -13.63 8.84 5.87
CA GLU A 54 -12.25 9.14 5.45
C GLU A 54 -11.23 8.18 6.08
N PHE A 55 -11.35 7.84 7.37
CA PHE A 55 -10.47 6.85 8.01
C PHE A 55 -10.62 5.47 7.39
N THR A 56 -11.86 5.02 7.24
CA THR A 56 -12.18 3.69 6.72
C THR A 56 -11.65 3.53 5.30
N ASP A 57 -11.85 4.55 4.47
CA ASP A 57 -11.39 4.56 3.08
C ASP A 57 -9.87 4.56 2.98
N ARG A 58 -9.18 5.36 3.81
CA ARG A 58 -7.71 5.41 3.84
C ARG A 58 -7.10 4.08 4.29
N ILE A 59 -7.67 3.46 5.32
CA ILE A 59 -7.25 2.13 5.78
C ILE A 59 -7.45 1.10 4.67
N ALA A 60 -8.62 1.08 4.03
CA ALA A 60 -8.92 0.15 2.95
C ALA A 60 -7.95 0.31 1.77
N ARG A 61 -7.64 1.56 1.38
CA ARG A 61 -6.66 1.86 0.34
C ARG A 61 -5.25 1.41 0.71
N ILE A 62 -4.80 1.65 1.95
CA ILE A 62 -3.51 1.16 2.42
C ILE A 62 -3.45 -0.37 2.37
N THR A 63 -4.49 -1.07 2.84
CA THR A 63 -4.57 -2.53 2.76
C THR A 63 -4.50 -3.02 1.31
N ASN A 64 -5.18 -2.34 0.39
CA ASN A 64 -5.11 -2.68 -1.03
C ASN A 64 -3.70 -2.45 -1.63
N TYR A 65 -3.03 -1.35 -1.26
CA TYR A 65 -1.64 -1.12 -1.67
C TYR A 65 -0.69 -2.18 -1.09
N ASP A 66 -0.87 -2.59 0.16
CA ASP A 66 -0.06 -3.65 0.78
C ASP A 66 -0.21 -4.99 0.02
N GLN A 67 -1.42 -5.33 -0.43
CA GLN A 67 -1.66 -6.51 -1.27
C GLN A 67 -0.98 -6.41 -2.64
N GLN A 68 -1.09 -5.25 -3.30
CA GLN A 68 -0.43 -5.01 -4.59
C GLN A 68 1.10 -5.09 -4.46
N LEU A 69 1.68 -4.47 -3.43
CA LEU A 69 3.11 -4.52 -3.16
C LEU A 69 3.58 -5.96 -2.91
N SER A 70 2.80 -6.76 -2.17
CA SER A 70 3.12 -8.18 -1.95
C SER A 70 3.15 -8.98 -3.26
N ALA A 71 2.20 -8.75 -4.15
CA ALA A 71 2.16 -9.42 -5.45
C ALA A 71 3.33 -8.98 -6.34
N MET A 72 3.57 -7.67 -6.46
CA MET A 72 4.70 -7.11 -7.23
C MET A 72 6.05 -7.63 -6.73
N LYS A 73 6.22 -7.78 -5.41
CA LYS A 73 7.43 -8.35 -4.84
C LYS A 73 7.65 -9.80 -5.29
N GLN A 74 6.61 -10.63 -5.28
CA GLN A 74 6.71 -12.02 -5.77
C GLN A 74 7.08 -12.08 -7.25
N ASP A 75 6.50 -11.19 -8.07
CA ASP A 75 6.83 -11.10 -9.49
C ASP A 75 8.29 -10.65 -9.70
N ILE A 76 8.76 -9.64 -8.97
CA ILE A 76 10.15 -9.16 -8.99
C ILE A 76 11.10 -10.32 -8.62
N ASP A 77 10.84 -11.02 -7.52
CA ASP A 77 11.68 -12.13 -7.07
C ASP A 77 11.73 -13.26 -8.12
N SER A 78 10.62 -13.54 -8.81
CA SER A 78 10.55 -14.50 -9.92
C SER A 78 11.35 -14.06 -11.15
N GLN A 79 11.28 -12.78 -11.51
CA GLN A 79 12.03 -12.20 -12.61
C GLN A 79 13.54 -12.24 -12.34
N GLU A 80 13.98 -11.89 -11.12
CA GLU A 80 15.38 -11.99 -10.70
C GLU A 80 15.91 -13.42 -10.82
N ALA A 81 15.13 -14.41 -10.34
CA ALA A 81 15.51 -15.82 -10.45
C ALA A 81 15.62 -16.27 -11.92
N SER A 82 14.68 -15.84 -12.76
CA SER A 82 14.68 -16.16 -14.20
C SER A 82 15.87 -15.54 -14.92
N LEU A 83 16.20 -14.27 -14.64
CA LEU A 83 17.36 -13.59 -15.18
C LEU A 83 18.67 -14.23 -14.73
N LYS A 84 18.76 -14.67 -13.47
CA LYS A 84 19.93 -15.40 -12.97
C LYS A 84 20.15 -16.71 -13.72
N ASN A 85 19.07 -17.46 -13.98
CA ASN A 85 19.17 -18.70 -14.76
C ASN A 85 19.58 -18.43 -16.20
N LEU A 86 19.01 -17.41 -16.84
CA LEU A 86 19.37 -17.02 -18.20
C LEU A 86 20.83 -16.54 -18.29
N LEU A 87 21.32 -15.81 -17.30
CA LEU A 87 22.72 -15.42 -17.24
C LEU A 87 23.66 -16.63 -17.19
N SER A 88 23.33 -17.63 -16.35
CA SER A 88 24.12 -18.87 -16.28
C SER A 88 24.11 -19.66 -17.59
N GLN A 89 23.00 -19.65 -18.31
CA GLN A 89 22.92 -20.22 -19.66
C GLN A 89 23.83 -19.48 -20.63
N ILE A 90 23.75 -18.14 -20.66
CA ILE A 90 24.60 -17.28 -21.49
C ILE A 90 26.09 -17.55 -21.21
N GLU A 91 26.50 -17.62 -19.94
CA GLU A 91 27.89 -17.93 -19.55
C GLU A 91 28.33 -19.31 -20.08
N SER A 92 27.44 -20.30 -20.01
CA SER A 92 27.70 -21.66 -20.51
C SER A 92 27.83 -21.70 -22.04
N ASP A 93 26.97 -20.97 -22.76
CA ASP A 93 27.01 -20.87 -24.20
C ASP A 93 28.21 -20.05 -24.70
N GLN A 94 28.62 -19.04 -23.96
CA GLN A 94 29.86 -18.31 -24.24
C GLN A 94 31.07 -19.26 -24.21
N VAL A 95 31.19 -20.09 -23.17
CA VAL A 95 32.26 -21.09 -23.07
C VAL A 95 32.19 -22.10 -24.22
N ARG A 96 30.98 -22.51 -24.64
CA ARG A 96 30.80 -23.40 -25.80
C ARG A 96 31.27 -22.74 -27.10
N LEU A 97 30.91 -21.48 -27.32
CA LEU A 97 31.34 -20.71 -28.49
C LEU A 97 32.86 -20.54 -28.52
N ASP A 98 33.49 -20.23 -27.39
CA ASP A 98 34.95 -20.11 -27.29
C ASP A 98 35.65 -21.43 -27.65
N ARG A 99 35.11 -22.57 -27.20
CA ARG A 99 35.62 -23.90 -27.59
C ARG A 99 35.51 -24.13 -29.09
N LEU A 100 34.34 -23.91 -29.70
CA LEU A 100 34.13 -24.08 -31.14
C LEU A 100 35.08 -23.21 -31.97
N LYS A 101 35.30 -21.96 -31.53
CA LYS A 101 36.24 -21.03 -32.16
C LYS A 101 37.68 -21.54 -32.04
N SER A 102 38.07 -22.03 -30.87
CA SER A 102 39.43 -22.53 -30.61
C SER A 102 39.74 -23.85 -31.33
N SER A 103 38.73 -24.71 -31.56
CA SER A 103 38.88 -25.96 -32.30
C SER A 103 38.86 -25.77 -33.82
N GLY A 104 38.60 -24.55 -34.31
CA GLY A 104 38.50 -24.24 -35.74
C GLY A 104 37.17 -24.66 -36.39
N ASP A 105 36.17 -25.07 -35.60
CA ASP A 105 34.83 -25.40 -36.10
C ASP A 105 33.99 -24.13 -36.31
N PHE A 106 34.40 -23.33 -37.30
CA PHE A 106 33.77 -22.05 -37.60
C PHE A 106 32.34 -22.20 -38.11
N ALA A 107 31.99 -23.33 -38.73
CA ALA A 107 30.62 -23.58 -39.20
C ALA A 107 29.66 -23.72 -38.02
N ALA A 108 29.99 -24.55 -37.03
CA ALA A 108 29.19 -24.71 -35.82
C ALA A 108 29.18 -23.42 -34.98
N TYR A 109 30.32 -22.74 -34.86
CA TYR A 109 30.41 -21.43 -34.20
C TYR A 109 29.43 -20.43 -34.82
N ASN A 110 29.51 -20.21 -36.14
CA ASN A 110 28.65 -19.25 -36.84
C ASN A 110 27.17 -19.64 -36.75
N GLY A 111 26.85 -20.94 -36.76
CA GLY A 111 25.47 -21.43 -36.57
C GLY A 111 24.91 -21.18 -35.17
N ALA A 112 25.75 -21.14 -34.14
CA ALA A 112 25.35 -20.95 -32.74
C ALA A 112 25.25 -19.46 -32.33
N VAL A 113 26.00 -18.56 -32.98
CA VAL A 113 26.02 -17.11 -32.68
C VAL A 113 24.62 -16.46 -32.69
N PRO A 114 23.71 -16.73 -33.65
CA PRO A 114 22.38 -16.14 -33.64
C PRO A 114 21.56 -16.49 -32.37
N GLY A 115 21.64 -17.74 -31.90
CA GLY A 115 20.97 -18.18 -30.68
C GLY A 115 21.51 -17.47 -29.44
N PHE A 116 22.84 -17.41 -29.30
CA PHE A 116 23.51 -16.68 -28.24
C PHE A 116 23.13 -15.18 -28.22
N ASN A 117 23.11 -14.53 -29.39
CA ASN A 117 22.70 -13.13 -29.49
C ASN A 117 21.23 -12.91 -29.10
N ALA A 118 20.36 -13.87 -29.38
CA ALA A 118 18.96 -13.83 -28.97
C ALA A 118 18.82 -13.95 -27.44
N GLU A 119 19.62 -14.80 -26.79
CA GLU A 119 19.66 -14.92 -25.32
C GLU A 119 20.12 -13.62 -24.66
N ILE A 120 21.19 -12.99 -25.16
CA ILE A 120 21.66 -11.67 -24.69
C ILE A 120 20.56 -10.62 -24.84
N THR A 121 19.88 -10.61 -25.97
CA THR A 121 18.76 -9.68 -26.23
C THR A 121 17.62 -9.91 -25.23
N SER A 122 17.26 -11.17 -24.99
CA SER A 122 16.25 -11.54 -24.01
C SER A 122 16.64 -11.11 -22.59
N TYR A 123 17.89 -11.35 -22.19
CA TYR A 123 18.42 -10.95 -20.88
C TYR A 123 18.34 -9.43 -20.69
N ASN A 124 18.83 -8.66 -21.67
CA ASN A 124 18.79 -7.20 -21.62
C ASN A 124 17.35 -6.65 -21.55
N SER A 125 16.43 -7.26 -22.29
CA SER A 125 15.01 -6.89 -22.24
C SER A 125 14.39 -7.20 -20.89
N GLY A 126 14.72 -8.35 -20.29
CA GLY A 126 14.26 -8.75 -18.97
C GLY A 126 14.81 -7.85 -17.86
N VAL A 127 16.09 -7.45 -17.93
CA VAL A 127 16.69 -6.47 -16.99
C VAL A 127 15.97 -5.12 -17.09
N THR A 128 15.67 -4.67 -18.31
CA THR A 128 14.93 -3.41 -18.53
C THR A 128 13.55 -3.46 -17.91
N ARG A 129 12.83 -4.58 -18.09
CA ARG A 129 11.52 -4.80 -17.49
C ARG A 129 11.59 -4.84 -15.97
N LEU A 130 12.50 -5.63 -15.41
CA LEU A 130 12.70 -5.74 -13.95
C LEU A 130 12.93 -4.37 -13.32
N LYS A 131 13.76 -3.53 -13.96
CA LYS A 131 13.99 -2.16 -13.50
C LYS A 131 12.71 -1.33 -13.49
N SER A 132 11.91 -1.39 -14.56
CA SER A 132 10.63 -0.69 -14.64
C SER A 132 9.63 -1.17 -13.57
N ASP A 133 9.61 -2.46 -13.29
CA ASP A 133 8.72 -3.05 -12.28
C ASP A 133 9.17 -2.64 -10.86
N ILE A 134 10.48 -2.58 -10.60
CA ILE A 134 11.04 -2.03 -9.34
C ILE A 134 10.72 -0.54 -9.19
N ASP A 135 10.83 0.25 -10.24
CA ASP A 135 10.48 1.68 -10.20
C ASP A 135 8.99 1.87 -9.87
N THR A 136 8.12 1.04 -10.47
CA THR A 136 6.68 1.03 -10.19
C THR A 136 6.38 0.62 -8.74
N PHE A 137 7.06 -0.42 -8.25
CA PHE A 137 6.95 -0.85 -6.86
C PHE A 137 7.34 0.28 -5.89
N ASN A 138 8.46 0.95 -6.13
CA ASN A 138 8.92 2.06 -5.29
C ASN A 138 7.94 3.23 -5.27
N ALA A 139 7.39 3.61 -6.44
CA ALA A 139 6.38 4.67 -6.52
C ALA A 139 5.09 4.31 -5.73
N LEU A 140 4.70 3.03 -5.73
CA LEU A 140 3.56 2.57 -4.94
C LEU A 140 3.87 2.60 -3.44
N VAL A 141 5.09 2.24 -3.03
CA VAL A 141 5.55 2.38 -1.63
C VAL A 141 5.46 3.83 -1.17
N GLU A 142 5.92 4.78 -1.99
CA GLU A 142 5.83 6.22 -1.69
C GLU A 142 4.38 6.67 -1.53
N THR A 143 3.50 6.29 -2.47
CA THR A 143 2.06 6.60 -2.42
C THR A 143 1.41 6.05 -1.15
N ARG A 144 1.71 4.79 -0.81
CA ARG A 144 1.20 4.12 0.39
C ARG A 144 1.71 4.80 1.66
N ASN A 145 2.97 5.21 1.70
CA ASN A 145 3.57 5.90 2.83
C ASN A 145 3.01 7.30 3.02
N GLY A 146 2.77 8.03 1.93
CA GLY A 146 2.08 9.33 1.96
C GLY A 146 0.69 9.20 2.58
N LEU A 147 -0.11 8.24 2.11
CA LEU A 147 -1.45 7.99 2.65
C LEU A 147 -1.42 7.58 4.12
N ALA A 148 -0.44 6.78 4.53
CA ALA A 148 -0.26 6.40 5.93
C ALA A 148 0.15 7.60 6.80
N ALA A 149 0.94 8.54 6.28
CA ALA A 149 1.28 9.78 6.98
C ALA A 149 0.05 10.69 7.14
N GLU A 150 -0.77 10.82 6.10
CA GLU A 150 -2.05 11.55 6.17
C GLU A 150 -2.98 10.94 7.23
N LEU A 151 -3.09 9.61 7.27
CA LEU A 151 -3.90 8.91 8.27
C LEU A 151 -3.40 9.16 9.70
N ARG A 152 -2.07 9.13 9.94
CA ARG A 152 -1.48 9.45 11.25
C ARG A 152 -1.69 10.90 11.66
N ASN A 153 -1.59 11.84 10.71
CA ASN A 153 -1.88 13.24 10.98
C ASN A 153 -3.33 13.42 11.41
N LEU A 154 -4.25 12.80 10.66
CA LEU A 154 -5.66 12.83 10.98
C LEU A 154 -5.94 12.24 12.37
N ASP A 155 -5.32 11.11 12.72
CA ASP A 155 -5.42 10.50 14.06
C ASP A 155 -4.88 11.44 15.16
N SER A 156 -3.71 12.04 14.95
CA SER A 156 -3.07 12.95 15.91
C SER A 156 -3.84 14.26 16.14
N VAL A 157 -4.58 14.76 15.15
CA VAL A 157 -5.42 15.95 15.32
C VAL A 157 -6.67 15.64 16.16
N ILE A 158 -7.08 14.37 16.22
CA ILE A 158 -8.25 13.93 16.99
C ILE A 158 -7.89 13.47 18.39
N ASP A 159 -6.66 13.00 18.63
CA ASP A 159 -6.19 12.78 19.99
C ASP A 159 -5.93 14.12 20.71
N THR A 160 -7.02 14.77 21.12
CA THR A 160 -7.00 15.99 21.93
C THR A 160 -6.59 15.71 23.39
N ARG A 161 -6.15 14.48 23.74
CA ARG A 161 -5.66 14.13 25.08
C ARG A 161 -4.23 14.63 25.33
N LEU A 162 -3.58 15.26 24.34
CA LEU A 162 -2.30 15.97 24.50
C LEU A 162 -2.45 17.48 24.36
N THR A 163 -3.16 18.11 25.29
CA THR A 163 -2.67 19.31 26.00
C THR A 163 -3.37 19.41 27.36
N PRO A 164 -2.70 19.00 28.46
CA PRO A 164 -3.09 19.46 29.79
C PRO A 164 -3.07 20.99 29.80
N GLN A 165 -4.15 21.58 30.29
CA GLN A 165 -4.19 22.97 30.70
C GLN A 165 -2.94 23.30 31.52
N ALA A 166 -2.10 24.18 31.00
CA ALA A 166 -1.20 24.97 31.84
C ALA A 166 -1.74 26.40 31.84
N ILE A 167 -2.72 26.68 32.71
CA ILE A 167 -3.02 28.06 33.13
C ILE A 167 -3.27 28.09 34.64
N GLN A 168 -2.30 28.72 35.32
CA GLN A 168 -2.22 29.24 36.70
C GLN A 168 -2.02 28.23 37.84
#